data_AF-A0AAU1NE08-F1
#
_entry.id   AF-A0AAU1NE08-F1
#
_cell.length_a   1.000
_cell.length_b   1.000
_cell.length_c   1.000
_cell.angle_alpha   90.00
_cell.angle_beta   90.00
_cell.angle_gamma   90.00
#
_symmetry.space_group_name_H-M   'P 1'
#
loop_
_entity.id
_entity.type
_entity.pdbx_description
1 polymer ?
#
loop_
_entity_poly.entity_id
_entity_poly.type
_entity_poly.pdbx_seq_one_letter_code
_entity_poly.pdbx_strand_id
1 'polypeptide(L)' 'MKLSRPVSWFLLAFGVWSWVIWVTFVKNLWKDGSGLAFDDAGDPTAYFWVHLTLAVVSFVLGTVVGGIGFRGLRALRRA' A
#
# COMPACT_ATOMS: atom_id res chain seq x y z
N MET A 1 8.24 21.57 -12.95
CA MET A 1 9.56 21.08 -12.50
C MET A 1 9.66 19.57 -12.75
N LYS A 2 10.77 19.06 -13.29
CA LYS A 2 10.98 17.61 -13.42
C LYS A 2 11.46 17.06 -12.07
N LEU A 3 10.91 15.92 -11.63
CA LEU A 3 11.40 15.20 -10.46
C LEU A 3 12.86 14.79 -10.68
N SER A 4 13.71 14.96 -9.67
CA SER A 4 15.10 14.50 -9.75
C SER A 4 15.16 12.97 -9.79
N ARG A 5 16.27 12.42 -10.31
CA ARG A 5 16.49 10.98 -10.41
C ARG A 5 16.43 10.27 -9.05
N PRO A 6 17.06 10.78 -7.97
CA PRO A 6 16.97 10.15 -6.65
C PRO A 6 15.55 10.13 -6.09
N VAL A 7 14.81 11.24 -6.20
CA VAL A 7 13.43 11.32 -5.68
C VAL A 7 12.51 10.39 -6.48
N SER A 8 12.66 10.30 -7.80
CA SER A 8 11.86 9.38 -8.62
C SER A 8 12.06 7.91 -8.19
N TRP A 9 13.30 7.51 -7.89
CA TRP A 9 13.59 6.19 -7.35
C TRP A 9 13.02 5.98 -5.95
N PHE A 10 13.15 6.97 -5.07
CA PHE A 10 12.58 6.91 -3.73
C PHE A 10 11.07 6.69 -3.78
N LEU A 11 10.33 7.46 -4.59
CA LEU A 11 8.87 7.31 -4.74
C LEU A 11 8.49 5.93 -5.30
N LEU A 12 9.25 5.43 -6.28
CA LEU A 12 9.02 4.09 -6.82
C LEU A 12 9.25 3.00 -5.77
N ALA A 13 10.39 3.05 -5.07
CA ALA A 13 10.72 2.09 -4.02
C ALA A 13 9.70 2.14 -2.87
N PHE A 14 9.27 3.34 -2.48
CA PHE A 14 8.23 3.53 -1.47
C PHE A 14 6.90 2.92 -1.90
N GLY A 15 6.50 3.08 -3.16
CA GLY A 15 5.29 2.45 -3.69
C GLY A 15 5.36 0.91 -3.65
N VAL A 16 6.50 0.33 -4.05
CA VAL A 16 6.73 -1.12 -3.97
C VAL A 16 6.72 -1.61 -2.52
N TRP A 17 7.37 -0.88 -1.61
CA TRP A 17 7.36 -1.20 -0.19
C TRP A 17 5.94 -1.15 0.40
N SER A 18 5.15 -0.16 -0.01
CA SER A 18 3.75 -0.01 0.38
C SER A 18 2.94 -1.25 0.00
N TRP A 19 3.15 -1.81 -1.18
CA TRP A 19 2.50 -3.07 -1.60
C TRP A 19 2.85 -4.22 -0.66
N VAL A 20 4.13 -4.39 -0.32
CA VAL A 20 4.58 -5.46 0.58
C VAL A 20 3.90 -5.35 1.94
N ILE A 21 3.87 -4.15 2.53
CA ILE A 21 3.22 -3.93 3.84
C ILE A 21 1.73 -4.23 3.77
N TRP A 22 0.99 -3.60 2.86
CA TRP A 22 -0.46 -3.68 2.88
C TRP A 22 -0.99 -5.05 2.48
N VAL A 23 -0.34 -5.75 1.53
CA VAL A 23 -0.69 -7.14 1.21
C VAL A 23 -0.44 -8.06 2.39
N THR A 24 0.70 -7.89 3.09
CA THR A 24 1.02 -8.70 4.27
C THR A 24 0.06 -8.41 5.41
N PHE A 25 -0.28 -7.15 5.63
CA PHE A 25 -1.24 -6.72 6.64
C PHE A 25 -2.62 -7.32 6.39
N VAL A 26 -3.16 -7.24 5.16
CA VAL A 26 -4.48 -7.82 4.83
C VAL A 26 -4.47 -9.33 5.00
N LYS A 27 -3.38 -10.02 4.63
CA LYS A 27 -3.24 -11.47 4.89
C LYS A 27 -3.31 -11.80 6.38
N ASN A 28 -2.67 -11.00 7.23
CA ASN A 28 -2.68 -11.20 8.67
C ASN A 28 -4.03 -10.81 9.31
N LEU A 29 -4.69 -9.77 8.78
CA LEU A 29 -6.04 -9.38 9.18
C LEU A 29 -7.03 -10.52 8.89
N TRP A 30 -6.94 -11.13 7.71
CA TRP A 30 -7.82 -12.23 7.32
C TRP A 30 -7.55 -13.54 8.08
N LYS A 31 -6.30 -13.74 8.51
CA LYS A 31 -5.91 -14.83 9.41
C LYS A 31 -6.25 -14.55 10.88
N ASP A 32 -6.83 -13.40 11.15
CA ASP A 32 -7.11 -12.90 12.49
C ASP A 32 -5.90 -12.93 13.44
N GLY A 33 -4.75 -12.44 12.97
CA GLY A 33 -3.53 -12.44 13.78
C GLY A 33 -3.64 -11.65 15.09
N SER A 34 -4.66 -10.80 15.24
CA SER A 34 -4.96 -10.02 16.46
C SER A 34 -6.03 -10.66 17.36
N GLY A 35 -6.83 -11.61 16.87
CA GLY A 35 -8.02 -12.11 17.58
C GLY A 35 -9.17 -11.10 17.68
N LEU A 36 -9.24 -10.15 16.75
CA LEU A 36 -10.21 -9.03 16.76
C LEU A 36 -10.99 -8.92 15.44
N ALA A 37 -10.53 -9.58 14.39
CA ALA A 37 -11.07 -9.43 13.04
C ALA A 37 -12.42 -10.12 12.88
N PHE A 38 -12.62 -11.24 13.57
CA PHE A 38 -13.85 -12.01 13.56
C PHE A 38 -14.34 -12.25 14.99
N ASP A 39 -15.65 -12.36 15.16
CA ASP A 39 -16.25 -12.74 16.43
C ASP A 39 -16.37 -14.27 16.59
N ASP A 40 -16.95 -14.73 17.70
CA ASP A 40 -17.12 -16.16 18.00
C ASP A 40 -18.02 -16.89 16.98
N ALA A 41 -18.87 -16.16 16.24
CA ALA A 41 -19.69 -16.71 15.16
C ALA A 41 -18.95 -16.74 13.82
N GLY A 42 -17.76 -16.11 13.75
CA GLY A 42 -16.96 -15.96 12.53
C GLY A 42 -17.36 -14.76 11.68
N ASP A 43 -18.21 -13.86 12.18
CA ASP A 43 -18.63 -12.67 11.46
C ASP A 43 -17.57 -11.56 11.55
N PRO A 44 -17.33 -10.80 10.46
CA PRO A 44 -16.33 -9.74 10.46
C PRO A 44 -16.76 -8.58 11.35
N THR A 45 -15.88 -8.19 12.27
CA THR A 45 -16.15 -7.12 13.23
C THR A 45 -15.95 -5.73 12.61
N ALA A 46 -16.33 -4.68 13.34
CA ALA A 46 -16.00 -3.29 12.97
C ALA A 46 -14.48 -3.07 12.85
N TYR A 47 -13.68 -3.75 13.69
CA TYR A 47 -12.21 -3.69 13.62
C TYR A 47 -11.71 -4.17 12.25
N PHE A 48 -12.24 -5.28 11.74
CA PHE A 48 -11.91 -5.79 10.42
C PHE A 48 -12.22 -4.77 9.33
N TRP A 49 -13.44 -4.22 9.31
CA TRP A 49 -13.86 -3.30 8.25
C TRP A 49 -13.06 -1.99 8.24
N VAL A 50 -12.78 -1.42 9.42
CA VAL A 50 -11.96 -0.22 9.54
C VAL A 50 -10.55 -0.48 9.00
N HIS A 51 -9.91 -1.56 9.44
CA HIS A 51 -8.53 -1.85 9.03
C HIS A 51 -8.42 -2.27 7.58
N LEU A 52 -9.39 -3.03 7.05
CA LEU A 52 -9.43 -3.39 5.63
C LEU A 52 -9.59 -2.13 4.76
N THR A 53 -10.49 -1.21 5.14
CA THR A 53 -10.69 0.05 4.42
C THR A 53 -9.41 0.89 4.43
N LEU A 54 -8.77 1.05 5.60
CA LEU A 54 -7.51 1.78 5.73
C LEU A 54 -6.40 1.15 4.89
N ALA A 55 -6.30 -0.18 4.89
CA ALA A 55 -5.30 -0.90 4.10
C ALA A 55 -5.52 -0.72 2.60
N VAL A 56 -6.78 -0.82 2.12
CA VAL A 56 -7.12 -0.64 0.70
C VAL A 56 -6.81 0.78 0.24
N VAL A 57 -7.27 1.79 0.99
CA VAL A 57 -6.99 3.20 0.67
C VAL A 57 -5.49 3.47 0.64
N SER A 58 -4.77 3.00 1.66
CA SER A 58 -3.31 3.20 1.75
C SER A 58 -2.55 2.47 0.64
N PHE A 59 -3.00 1.28 0.23
CA PHE A 59 -2.45 0.55 -0.91
C PHE A 59 -2.64 1.33 -2.23
N VAL A 60 -3.82 1.91 -2.45
CA VAL A 60 -4.09 2.75 -3.63
C VAL A 60 -3.17 3.98 -3.62
N LEU A 61 -3.06 4.67 -2.49
CA LEU A 61 -2.16 5.82 -2.36
C LEU A 61 -0.70 5.44 -2.63
N GLY A 62 -0.23 4.32 -2.06
CA GLY A 62 1.11 3.78 -2.33
C GLY A 62 1.34 3.46 -3.81
N THR A 63 0.32 2.92 -4.49
CA THR A 63 0.35 2.63 -5.93
C THR A 63 0.49 3.92 -6.75
N VAL A 64 -0.28 4.95 -6.41
CA VAL A 64 -0.20 6.27 -7.07
C VAL A 64 1.18 6.88 -6.88
N VAL A 65 1.73 6.84 -5.66
CA VAL A 65 3.09 7.33 -5.36
C VAL A 65 4.14 6.58 -6.19
N GLY A 66 4.07 5.24 -6.22
CA GLY A 66 4.95 4.42 -7.05
C GLY A 66 4.85 4.75 -8.54
N GLY A 67 3.62 4.97 -9.03
CA GLY A 67 3.35 5.39 -10.40
C GLY A 67 3.93 6.77 -10.75
N ILE A 68 3.92 7.73 -9.82
CA ILE A 68 4.59 9.02 -9.99
C ILE A 68 6.11 8.82 -10.10
N GLY A 69 6.71 8.00 -9.22
CA GLY A 69 8.13 7.66 -9.28
C GLY A 69 8.54 7.01 -10.61
N PHE A 70 7.76 6.02 -11.06
CA PHE A 70 7.97 5.35 -12.35
C PHE A 70 7.90 6.32 -13.54
N ARG A 71 6.88 7.19 -13.57
CA ARG A 71 6.76 8.22 -14.61
C ARG A 71 7.94 9.19 -14.59
N GLY A 72 8.44 9.57 -13.41
CA GLY A 72 9.64 10.39 -13.25
C GLY A 72 10.88 9.74 -13.87
N LEU A 73 11.11 8.46 -13.60
CA LEU A 73 12.22 7.70 -14.19
C LEU A 73 12.09 7.58 -15.71
N ARG A 74 10.89 7.34 -16.24
CA ARG A 74 10.66 7.24 -17.69
C ARG A 74 10.89 8.57 -18.40
N ALA A 75 10.52 9.69 -17.78
CA ALA A 75 10.73 11.03 -18.35
C ALA A 75 12.22 11.40 -18.40
N LEU A 76 13.02 10.97 -17.42
CA LEU A 76 14.47 11.19 -17.39
C LEU A 76 15.22 10.34 -18.44
N ARG A 77 14.70 9.16 -18.81
CA ARG A 77 15.30 8.33 -19.88
C ARG A 77 15.06 8.86 -21.30
N ARG A 78 14.12 9.79 -21.47
CA ARG A 78 13.76 10.40 -22.76
C ARG A 78 14.43 11.76 -23.00
N ALA A 79 15.12 12.30 -21.99
CA ALA A 79 15.82 13.58 -22.02
C ALA A 79 17.32 13.33 -22.14
#